data_AF-X1EH38-F1
#
_entry.id   AF-X1EH38-F1
#
_cell.length_a   1.000
_cell.length_b   1.000
_cell.length_c   1.000
_cell.angle_alpha   90.00
_cell.angle_beta   90.00
_cell.angle_gamma   90.00
#
_symmetry.space_group_name_H-M   'P 1'
#
loop_
_entity.id
_entity.type
_entity.pdbx_description
1 polymer ?
#
loop_
_entity_poly.entity_id
_entity_poly.type
_entity_poly.pdbx_seq_one_letter_code
_entity_poly.pdbx_strand_id
1 'polypeptide(L)'
;MRSSEIFTASNVNFIYLDKLESEIKVKAKIRYRDKLEPASVIPISEDRVKVIFDKSKWAITPGQSVVFYKDDILIGGGIID
;
A
#
# COMPACT_ATOMS: atom_id res chain seq x y z
N MET A 1 6.33 22.29 0.09
CA MET A 1 5.96 21.21 -0.84
C MET A 1 6.19 19.89 -0.10
N ARG A 2 5.13 19.18 0.33
CA ARG A 2 5.31 17.85 0.95
C ARG A 2 5.56 16.86 -0.19
N SER A 3 6.75 16.28 -0.26
CA SER A 3 7.01 15.18 -1.20
C SER A 3 6.19 13.99 -0.75
N SER A 4 5.24 13.55 -1.57
CA SER A 4 4.56 12.26 -1.41
C SER A 4 5.44 11.17 -2.01
N GLU A 5 5.61 10.04 -1.33
CA GLU A 5 6.35 8.91 -1.89
C GLU A 5 5.41 7.97 -2.63
N ILE A 6 5.82 7.52 -3.82
CA ILE A 6 5.01 6.73 -4.73
C ILE A 6 5.80 5.47 -5.10
N PHE A 7 5.16 4.31 -5.00
CA PHE A 7 5.70 3.05 -5.50
C PHE A 7 4.57 2.16 -6.02
N THR A 8 4.94 1.09 -6.73
CA THR A 8 4.00 0.05 -7.14
C THR A 8 4.20 -1.21 -6.31
N ALA A 9 3.12 -1.94 -6.08
CA ALA A 9 3.17 -3.26 -5.50
C ALA A 9 2.44 -4.26 -6.40
N SER A 10 3.02 -5.44 -6.53
CA SER A 10 2.50 -6.61 -7.24
C SER A 10 2.09 -7.71 -6.27
N ASN A 11 1.51 -8.78 -6.80
CA ASN A 11 0.99 -9.91 -6.03
C ASN A 11 0.05 -9.44 -4.90
N VAL A 12 -0.75 -8.43 -5.21
CA VAL A 12 -1.65 -7.81 -4.23
C VAL A 12 -2.78 -8.77 -3.93
N ASN A 13 -2.98 -9.06 -2.64
CA ASN A 13 -4.07 -9.88 -2.15
C ASN A 13 -4.93 -9.07 -1.19
N PHE A 14 -6.22 -8.94 -1.48
CA PHE A 14 -7.21 -8.35 -0.59
C PHE A 14 -8.03 -9.44 0.10
N ILE A 15 -8.32 -9.24 1.38
CA ILE A 15 -8.95 -10.28 2.23
C ILE A 15 -10.46 -10.36 2.02
N TYR A 16 -11.10 -9.22 1.71
CA TYR A 16 -12.57 -9.10 1.62
C TYR A 16 -13.05 -8.68 0.23
N LEU A 17 -12.14 -8.62 -0.75
CA LEU A 17 -12.41 -8.14 -2.11
C LEU A 17 -11.69 -9.06 -3.09
N ASP A 18 -12.36 -9.44 -4.17
CA ASP A 18 -11.72 -10.18 -5.27
C ASP A 18 -10.69 -9.29 -5.99
N LYS A 19 -11.04 -8.00 -6.17
CA LYS A 19 -10.17 -6.98 -6.76
C LYS A 19 -10.52 -5.59 -6.23
N LEU A 20 -9.58 -4.66 -6.36
CA LEU A 20 -9.81 -3.25 -6.07
C LEU A 20 -10.30 -2.53 -7.33
N GLU A 21 -11.50 -1.95 -7.28
CA GLU A 21 -12.09 -1.26 -8.45
C GLU A 21 -11.81 0.24 -8.50
N SER A 22 -11.48 0.86 -7.36
CA SER A 22 -11.24 2.29 -7.25
C SER A 22 -10.24 2.61 -6.16
N GLU A 23 -9.75 3.85 -6.12
CA GLU A 23 -8.85 4.31 -5.05
C GLU A 23 -9.48 4.13 -3.68
N ILE A 24 -8.69 3.62 -2.72
CA ILE A 24 -9.04 3.57 -1.31
C ILE A 24 -8.01 4.28 -0.45
N LYS A 25 -8.49 4.98 0.58
CA LYS A 25 -7.65 5.49 1.67
C LYS A 25 -7.47 4.41 2.72
N VAL A 26 -6.21 4.20 3.12
CA VAL A 26 -5.79 3.19 4.10
C VAL A 26 -4.73 3.78 5.02
N LYS A 27 -4.37 3.02 6.05
CA LYS A 27 -3.05 3.13 6.65
C LYS A 27 -2.18 2.00 6.15
N ALA A 28 -0.93 2.26 5.81
CA ALA A 28 0.00 1.26 5.33
C ALA A 28 1.32 1.28 6.08
N LYS A 29 2.04 0.17 6.02
CA LYS A 29 3.44 0.08 6.42
C LYS A 29 4.19 -0.87 5.49
N ILE A 30 5.47 -0.58 5.27
CA ILE A 30 6.36 -1.32 4.36
C ILE A 30 7.44 -2.12 5.10
N ARG A 31 7.50 -1.98 6.43
CA ARG A 31 8.40 -2.70 7.32
C ARG A 31 7.63 -3.15 8.55
N TYR A 32 7.99 -4.31 9.10
CA TYR A 32 7.27 -4.88 10.25
C TYR A 32 7.19 -3.93 11.44
N ARG A 33 8.30 -3.25 11.76
CA ARG A 33 8.45 -2.31 12.88
C ARG A 33 7.98 -0.88 12.58
N ASP A 34 7.59 -0.59 11.33
CA ASP A 34 7.09 0.74 10.99
C ASP A 34 5.72 0.97 11.64
N LYS A 35 5.48 2.24 12.00
CA LYS A 35 4.13 2.71 12.31
C LYS A 35 3.27 2.71 11.04
N LEU A 36 1.99 2.44 11.23
CA LEU A 36 0.97 2.61 10.20
C LEU A 36 0.85 4.11 9.86
N GLU A 37 1.01 4.44 8.59
CA GLU A 37 0.92 5.82 8.10
C GLU A 37 -0.17 5.93 7.03
N PRO A 38 -0.89 7.05 6.93
CA PRO A 38 -1.88 7.28 5.89
C PRO A 38 -1.31 7.11 4.49
N ALA A 39 -2.05 6.38 3.65
CA ALA A 39 -1.71 6.12 2.27
C ALA A 39 -2.97 5.98 1.40
N SER A 40 -2.77 6.13 0.10
CA SER A 40 -3.77 5.89 -0.93
C SER A 40 -3.34 4.70 -1.77
N VAL A 41 -4.25 3.75 -2.00
CA VAL A 41 -4.01 2.57 -2.84
C VAL A 41 -4.92 2.69 -4.06
N ILE A 42 -4.31 2.71 -5.24
CA ILE A 42 -5.00 2.91 -6.52
C ILE A 42 -4.76 1.67 -7.39
N PRO A 43 -5.81 0.99 -7.89
CA PRO A 43 -5.62 -0.17 -8.76
C PRO A 43 -4.98 0.25 -10.10
N ILE A 44 -4.02 -0.54 -10.58
CA ILE A 44 -3.38 -0.38 -11.90
C ILE A 44 -3.74 -1.56 -12.81
N SER A 45 -3.76 -2.78 -12.25
CA SER A 45 -4.20 -4.01 -12.90
C SER A 45 -4.82 -4.95 -11.86
N GLU A 46 -5.19 -6.16 -12.26
CA GLU A 46 -5.85 -7.16 -11.42
C GLU A 46 -5.10 -7.45 -10.11
N ASP A 47 -3.77 -7.52 -10.16
CA ASP A 47 -2.88 -7.90 -9.06
C ASP A 47 -1.84 -6.82 -8.70
N ARG A 48 -1.93 -5.63 -9.31
CA ARG A 48 -1.00 -4.52 -9.06
C ARG A 48 -1.69 -3.23 -8.66
N VAL A 49 -1.08 -2.54 -7.72
CA VAL A 49 -1.57 -1.25 -7.21
C VAL A 49 -0.45 -0.23 -7.16
N LYS A 50 -0.84 1.05 -7.30
CA LYS A 50 -0.03 2.21 -6.94
C LYS A 50 -0.28 2.51 -5.47
N VAL A 51 0.77 2.72 -4.69
CA VAL A 51 0.67 3.17 -3.30
C VAL A 51 1.30 4.55 -3.19
N ILE A 52 0.57 5.47 -2.57
CA ILE A 52 0.99 6.85 -2.34
C ILE A 52 0.91 7.13 -0.85
N PHE A 53 2.05 7.32 -0.18
CA PHE A 53 2.06 7.78 1.21
C PHE A 53 1.88 9.30 1.30
N ASP A 54 1.06 9.75 2.25
CA ASP A 54 0.82 11.18 2.49
C ASP A 54 2.08 11.92 2.97
N LYS A 55 3.03 11.18 3.54
CA LYS A 55 4.35 11.66 3.96
C LYS A 55 5.43 10.81 3.29
N SER A 56 6.49 11.46 2.80
CA SER A 56 7.61 10.73 2.19
C SER A 56 8.19 9.68 3.16
N LYS A 57 8.45 8.50 2.61
CA LYS A 57 9.11 7.37 3.28
C LYS A 57 10.46 7.16 2.60
N TRP A 58 11.53 7.15 3.38
CA TRP A 58 12.86 6.89 2.83
C TRP A 58 13.10 5.40 2.61
N ALA A 59 13.94 5.08 1.62
CA ALA A 59 14.48 3.73 1.38
C ALA A 59 13.40 2.64 1.25
N ILE A 60 12.43 2.85 0.37
CA ILE A 60 11.55 1.78 -0.12
C ILE A 60 12.41 0.77 -0.87
N THR A 61 12.28 -0.52 -0.54
CA THR A 61 13.13 -1.58 -1.08
C THR A 61 12.25 -2.59 -1.83
N PRO A 62 12.51 -2.83 -3.14
CA PRO A 62 11.89 -3.91 -3.89
C PRO A 62 11.98 -5.26 -3.17
N GLY A 63 10.94 -6.08 -3.29
CA GLY A 63 10.83 -7.39 -2.66
C GLY A 63 10.36 -7.36 -1.20
N GLN A 64 10.29 -6.19 -0.54
CA GLN A 64 9.61 -6.07 0.76
C GLN A 64 8.09 -6.10 0.62
N SER A 65 7.39 -6.46 1.69
CA SER A 65 5.93 -6.42 1.70
C SER A 65 5.39 -5.06 2.11
N VAL A 66 4.32 -4.63 1.46
CA VAL A 66 3.43 -3.57 1.95
C VAL A 66 2.15 -4.20 2.48
N VAL A 67 1.63 -3.70 3.59
CA VAL A 67 0.34 -4.12 4.16
C VAL A 67 -0.60 -2.94 4.31
N PHE A 68 -1.89 -3.18 4.12
CA PHE A 68 -2.95 -2.16 4.10
C PHE A 68 -3.96 -2.41 5.23
N TYR A 69 -4.27 -1.36 5.98
CA TYR A 69 -5.22 -1.37 7.09
C TYR A 69 -6.32 -0.34 6.88
N LYS A 70 -7.55 -0.69 7.24
CA LYS A 70 -8.69 0.22 7.30
C LYS A 70 -9.39 0.03 8.64
N ASP A 71 -9.53 1.12 9.40
CA ASP A 71 -10.14 1.10 10.75
C ASP A 71 -9.58 -0.03 11.64
N ASP A 72 -8.26 -0.19 11.60
CA ASP A 72 -7.46 -1.21 12.32
C ASP A 72 -7.61 -2.66 11.86
N ILE A 73 -8.40 -2.90 10.82
CA ILE A 73 -8.53 -4.20 10.15
C ILE A 73 -7.48 -4.31 9.05
N LEU A 74 -6.70 -5.40 9.03
CA LEU A 74 -5.86 -5.74 7.89
C LEU A 74 -6.78 -6.10 6.72
N ILE A 75 -6.68 -5.37 5.61
CA ILE A 75 -7.54 -5.58 4.43
C ILE A 75 -6.77 -6.19 3.25
N GLY A 76 -5.44 -6.21 3.29
CA GLY A 76 -4.62 -6.80 2.24
C GLY A 76 -3.15 -6.41 2.31
N GLY A 77 -2.42 -6.79 1.27
CA GLY A 77 -1.01 -6.47 1.10
C GLY A 77 -0.46 -6.96 -0.22
N GLY A 78 0.80 -6.64 -0.51
CA GLY A 78 1.49 -7.05 -1.72
C GLY A 78 3.01 -6.93 -1.59
N ILE A 79 3.73 -7.19 -2.67
CA ILE A 79 5.18 -7.11 -2.77
C ILE A 79 5.55 -5.83 -3.50
N ILE A 80 6.47 -5.05 -2.94
CA ILE A 80 6.97 -3.81 -3.54
C ILE A 80 7.83 -4.17 -4.76
N ASP A 81 7.55 -3.53 -5.89
CA ASP A 81 8.33 -3.68 -7.14
C ASP A 81 9.63 -2.84 -7.12
#